data_AF-A0A3S4FRK1-F1
#
_entry.id   AF-A0A3S4FRK1-F1
#
_cell.length_a   1.000
_cell.length_b   1.000
_cell.length_c   1.000
_cell.angle_alpha   90.00
_cell.angle_beta   90.00
_cell.angle_gamma   90.00
#
_symmetry.space_group_name_H-M   'P 1'
#
loop_
_entity.id
_entity.type
_entity.pdbx_description
1 polymer ?
#
loop_
_entity_poly.entity_id
_entity_poly.type
_entity_poly.pdbx_seq_one_letter_code
_entity_poly.pdbx_strand_id
1 'polypeptide(L)'
;MAGVNLEEYSRSDNKRLLDPEDNSLSFHVCHSPQREVEILHDRLLAMLEADPTLTPRDIIVMVADIDSYSPFIQAVFGSAPTERYLPYAISDRRARQSHPVLQAFISLLSLPDSRFVSEDVLALLDVPVLAARFTINEEGLRYLRLWVNESGIRWGIDDDNVRELELPATGQHTWQFGLTRMLLGYAMESAQGEWHSVLPYDESSGLIAELVGHLASLLMQLNIWRRGLAQERPLEEWLPVCRDMLNDFFLPDADTEAAMTLIEQQWQAIIAEGVAAEYGDAVPISLLRDELAQRLDQERISQRFLAGPINICTLMPMRSIPFRVVCLLGMNDGVYPRQLAPLGFDLMSQKPMRGDRSRRDDDRYLFLEALISAQQTLYISYIGRSIQDNSERFPSVLVQELVDYIGQSHYLPGDETLTCDESEARVKAHITRLHTRMPFDAQNYQPGEQQSYAREWLPAASQSGKAHSDLCSRFLLRCRKH
;
A
#
# COMPACT_ATOMS: atom_id res chain seq x y z
N MET A 1 42.39 9.70 4.31
CA MET A 1 42.70 9.89 2.88
C MET A 1 43.97 9.12 2.61
N ALA A 2 43.88 7.99 1.93
CA ALA A 2 45.03 7.33 1.32
C ALA A 2 45.28 7.98 -0.06
N GLY A 3 46.54 8.07 -0.51
CA GLY A 3 46.87 8.52 -1.86
C GLY A 3 47.19 10.00 -2.02
N VAL A 4 47.94 10.61 -1.08
CA VAL A 4 48.41 12.00 -1.25
C VAL A 4 49.61 12.06 -2.22
N ASN A 5 50.37 10.96 -2.31
CA ASN A 5 51.52 10.81 -3.20
C ASN A 5 51.35 9.62 -4.17
N LEU A 6 52.02 9.67 -5.32
CA LEU A 6 51.94 8.65 -6.38
C LEU A 6 52.31 7.23 -5.89
N GLU A 7 53.24 7.14 -4.94
CA GLU A 7 53.65 5.88 -4.32
C GLU A 7 52.54 5.27 -3.43
N GLU A 8 51.81 6.10 -2.69
CA GLU A 8 50.69 5.66 -1.84
C GLU A 8 49.46 5.23 -2.65
N TYR A 9 49.33 5.71 -3.89
CA TYR A 9 48.25 5.33 -4.79
C TYR A 9 48.53 4.00 -5.51
N SER A 10 49.82 3.65 -5.64
CA SER A 10 50.26 2.45 -6.35
C SER A 10 50.06 1.15 -5.55
N ARG A 11 49.77 1.25 -4.24
CA ARG A 11 49.62 0.10 -3.32
C ARG A 11 48.45 0.33 -2.37
N SER A 12 47.83 -0.77 -1.94
CA SER A 12 46.62 -0.74 -1.11
C SER A 12 46.86 -1.19 0.34
N ASP A 13 48.09 -1.54 0.69
CA ASP A 13 48.51 -1.98 2.03
C ASP A 13 48.36 -0.90 3.12
N ASN A 14 48.14 0.36 2.73
CA ASN A 14 47.79 1.45 3.65
C ASN A 14 46.29 1.47 4.06
N LYS A 15 45.44 0.68 3.39
CA LYS A 15 44.02 0.51 3.73
C LYS A 15 43.85 -0.56 4.82
N ARG A 16 42.63 -0.72 5.34
CA ARG A 16 42.31 -1.75 6.34
C ARG A 16 42.03 -3.08 5.65
N LEU A 17 42.59 -4.17 6.18
CA LEU A 17 42.28 -5.51 5.67
C LEU A 17 40.81 -5.84 5.98
N LEU A 18 40.06 -6.23 4.95
CA LEU A 18 38.69 -6.73 5.07
C LEU A 18 38.72 -8.26 5.19
N ASP A 19 38.00 -8.80 6.17
CA ASP A 19 37.76 -10.24 6.27
C ASP A 19 36.72 -10.66 5.20
N PRO A 20 37.05 -11.58 4.28
CA PRO A 20 36.11 -12.05 3.26
C PRO A 20 34.80 -12.64 3.82
N GLU A 21 34.84 -13.17 5.05
CA GLU A 21 33.68 -13.76 5.73
C GLU A 21 32.89 -12.73 6.57
N ASP A 22 33.31 -11.45 6.58
CA ASP A 22 32.58 -10.39 7.27
C ASP A 22 31.26 -10.07 6.55
N ASN A 23 30.16 -10.39 7.24
CA ASN A 23 28.80 -10.17 6.79
C ASN A 23 28.06 -9.11 7.62
N SER A 24 28.79 -8.32 8.42
CA SER A 24 28.21 -7.25 9.25
C SER A 24 27.61 -6.12 8.42
N LEU A 25 28.09 -5.89 7.21
CA LEU A 25 27.53 -4.93 6.27
C LEU A 25 27.44 -5.52 4.87
N SER A 26 26.23 -5.59 4.32
CA SER A 26 25.99 -6.22 3.01
C SER A 26 25.06 -5.38 2.14
N PHE A 27 25.35 -5.37 0.83
CA PHE A 27 24.58 -4.65 -0.17
C PHE A 27 23.94 -5.63 -1.13
N HIS A 28 22.63 -5.45 -1.38
CA HIS A 28 21.84 -6.36 -2.19
C HIS A 28 21.15 -5.63 -3.32
N VAL A 29 21.34 -6.14 -4.53
CA VAL A 29 20.79 -5.53 -5.75
C VAL A 29 19.74 -6.47 -6.31
N CYS A 30 18.50 -6.00 -6.27
CA CYS A 30 17.31 -6.78 -6.60
C CYS A 30 16.64 -6.27 -7.90
N HIS A 31 15.68 -7.04 -8.41
CA HIS A 31 14.97 -6.69 -9.64
C HIS A 31 13.60 -6.05 -9.40
N SER A 32 12.97 -6.30 -8.26
CA SER A 32 11.65 -5.75 -7.92
C SER A 32 11.44 -5.75 -6.40
N PRO A 33 10.47 -4.99 -5.86
CA PRO A 33 10.13 -5.04 -4.44
C PRO A 33 9.75 -6.45 -3.97
N GLN A 34 9.03 -7.22 -4.80
CA GLN A 34 8.71 -8.61 -4.48
C GLN A 34 9.97 -9.45 -4.31
N ARG A 35 10.88 -9.39 -5.29
CA ARG A 35 12.10 -10.20 -5.25
C ARG A 35 13.02 -9.78 -4.11
N GLU A 36 13.10 -8.48 -3.83
CA GLU A 36 13.84 -7.92 -2.71
C GLU A 36 13.36 -8.45 -1.35
N VAL A 37 12.04 -8.52 -1.14
CA VAL A 37 11.47 -9.07 0.10
C VAL A 37 11.70 -10.58 0.21
N GLU A 38 11.60 -11.34 -0.88
CA GLU A 38 11.94 -12.78 -0.91
C GLU A 38 13.40 -13.02 -0.46
N ILE A 39 14.32 -12.24 -1.01
CA ILE A 39 15.75 -12.32 -0.69
C ILE A 39 16.02 -11.93 0.77
N LEU A 40 15.36 -10.87 1.26
CA LEU A 40 15.45 -10.49 2.66
C LEU A 40 14.98 -11.63 3.56
N HIS A 41 13.84 -12.24 3.23
CA HIS A 41 13.29 -13.34 4.02
C HIS A 41 14.28 -14.52 4.14
N ASP A 42 14.88 -14.95 3.03
CA ASP A 42 15.92 -15.99 3.06
C ASP A 42 17.15 -15.55 3.88
N ARG A 43 17.56 -14.29 3.78
CA ARG A 43 18.71 -13.77 4.54
C ARG A 43 18.43 -13.73 6.04
N LEU A 44 17.23 -13.34 6.45
CA LEU A 44 16.83 -13.33 7.86
C LEU A 44 16.79 -14.76 8.44
N LEU A 45 16.33 -15.74 7.66
CA LEU A 45 16.43 -17.15 8.05
C LEU A 45 17.87 -17.59 8.27
N ALA A 46 18.77 -17.24 7.34
CA ALA A 46 20.20 -17.55 7.47
C ALA A 46 20.83 -16.92 8.72
N MET A 47 20.50 -15.65 9.02
CA MET A 47 21.00 -14.96 10.21
C MET A 47 20.49 -15.60 11.51
N LEU A 48 19.21 -15.99 11.55
CA LEU A 48 18.60 -16.65 12.71
C LEU A 48 19.12 -18.09 12.91
N GLU A 49 19.45 -18.80 11.83
CA GLU A 49 20.07 -20.12 11.91
C GLU A 49 21.53 -20.03 12.39
N ALA A 50 22.27 -19.01 11.95
CA ALA A 50 23.68 -18.82 12.31
C ALA A 50 23.88 -18.43 13.78
N ASP A 51 22.97 -17.64 14.37
CA ASP A 51 23.04 -17.21 15.78
C ASP A 51 21.75 -17.52 16.55
N PRO A 52 21.72 -18.57 17.37
CA PRO A 52 20.56 -18.94 18.20
C PRO A 52 20.14 -17.89 19.23
N THR A 53 20.99 -16.90 19.55
CA THR A 53 20.67 -15.82 20.49
C THR A 53 19.89 -14.69 19.83
N LEU A 54 19.87 -14.62 18.50
CA LEU A 54 19.14 -13.61 17.74
C LEU A 54 17.65 -13.94 17.78
N THR A 55 16.85 -13.02 18.30
CA THR A 55 15.39 -13.17 18.33
C THR A 55 14.72 -12.24 17.32
N PRO A 56 13.54 -12.58 16.78
CA PRO A 56 12.83 -11.75 15.79
C PRO A 56 12.64 -10.28 16.18
N ARG A 57 12.45 -10.00 17.48
CA ARG A 57 12.36 -8.64 18.04
C ARG A 57 13.64 -7.81 17.91
N ASP A 58 14.79 -8.44 17.74
CA ASP A 58 16.09 -7.78 17.60
C ASP A 58 16.35 -7.32 16.15
N ILE A 59 15.38 -7.55 15.26
CA ILE A 59 15.43 -7.27 13.83
C ILE A 59 14.44 -6.16 13.49
N ILE A 60 14.92 -5.13 12.80
CA ILE A 60 14.09 -4.07 12.22
C ILE A 60 14.33 -3.98 10.71
N VAL A 61 13.25 -3.85 9.96
CA VAL A 61 13.27 -3.64 8.51
C VAL A 61 12.61 -2.30 8.22
N MET A 62 13.34 -1.42 7.55
CA MET A 62 12.90 -0.07 7.23
C MET A 62 12.88 0.15 5.72
N VAL A 63 11.78 0.73 5.24
CA VAL A 63 11.55 1.11 3.84
C VAL A 63 11.26 2.60 3.74
N ALA A 64 11.51 3.20 2.57
CA ALA A 64 11.15 4.60 2.33
C ALA A 64 9.62 4.82 2.38
N ASP A 65 8.87 3.89 1.80
CA ASP A 65 7.40 3.86 1.77
C ASP A 65 6.89 2.46 2.16
N ILE A 66 6.26 2.36 3.34
CA ILE A 66 5.73 1.08 3.85
C ILE A 66 4.44 0.68 3.16
N ASP A 67 3.66 1.65 2.70
CA ASP A 67 2.38 1.41 2.08
C ASP A 67 2.58 0.64 0.77
N SER A 68 3.57 1.03 -0.05
CA SER A 68 3.91 0.34 -1.29
C SER A 68 4.53 -1.04 -1.09
N TYR A 69 5.25 -1.27 0.02
CA TYR A 69 5.87 -2.57 0.33
C TYR A 69 4.94 -3.56 1.02
N SER A 70 3.88 -3.08 1.71
CA SER A 70 2.97 -3.91 2.50
C SER A 70 2.42 -5.14 1.74
N PRO A 71 1.94 -5.04 0.48
CA PRO A 71 1.44 -6.19 -0.24
C PRO A 71 2.50 -7.27 -0.47
N PHE A 72 3.75 -6.87 -0.77
CA PHE A 72 4.85 -7.80 -1.01
C PHE A 72 5.32 -8.46 0.28
N ILE A 73 5.37 -7.71 1.37
CA ILE A 73 5.67 -8.23 2.72
C ILE A 73 4.64 -9.30 3.09
N GLN A 74 3.34 -8.99 2.94
CA GLN A 74 2.27 -9.92 3.25
C GLN A 74 2.31 -11.17 2.35
N ALA A 75 2.62 -11.00 1.06
CA ALA A 75 2.75 -12.11 0.14
C ALA A 75 3.90 -13.05 0.56
N VAL A 76 5.09 -12.54 0.87
CA VAL A 76 6.25 -13.38 1.18
C VAL A 76 6.20 -13.95 2.59
N PHE A 77 5.99 -13.11 3.61
CA PHE A 77 6.00 -13.55 5.00
C PHE A 77 4.68 -14.23 5.41
N GLY A 78 3.54 -13.80 4.85
CA GLY A 78 2.23 -14.34 5.19
C GLY A 78 1.91 -15.68 4.53
N SER A 79 2.48 -15.97 3.35
CA SER A 79 2.30 -17.27 2.67
C SER A 79 3.40 -18.28 2.97
N ALA A 80 4.34 -17.95 3.87
CA ALA A 80 5.45 -18.84 4.19
C ALA A 80 4.94 -20.11 4.90
N PRO A 81 5.41 -21.32 4.51
CA PRO A 81 5.08 -22.55 5.20
C PRO A 81 5.66 -22.55 6.62
N THR A 82 5.10 -23.36 7.52
CA THR A 82 5.45 -23.40 8.95
C THR A 82 6.95 -23.52 9.23
N GLU A 83 7.69 -24.28 8.40
CA GLU A 83 9.14 -24.48 8.55
C GLU A 83 9.96 -23.19 8.32
N ARG A 84 9.43 -22.22 7.58
CA ARG A 84 10.09 -20.97 7.21
C ARG A 84 9.38 -19.73 7.73
N TYR A 85 8.33 -19.92 8.52
CA TYR A 85 7.50 -18.81 8.97
C TYR A 85 8.26 -17.95 9.99
N LEU A 86 8.44 -16.68 9.65
CA LEU A 86 8.97 -15.66 10.56
C LEU A 86 7.82 -14.75 11.02
N PRO A 87 7.59 -14.59 12.34
CA PRO A 87 6.57 -13.67 12.82
C PRO A 87 6.97 -12.23 12.47
N TYR A 88 6.06 -11.48 11.85
CA TYR A 88 6.28 -10.09 11.45
C TYR A 88 5.11 -9.19 11.85
N ALA A 89 5.40 -7.90 11.99
CA ALA A 89 4.41 -6.86 12.20
C ALA A 89 4.74 -5.64 11.33
N ILE A 90 3.76 -5.21 10.53
CA ILE A 90 3.87 -3.99 9.73
C ILE A 90 3.36 -2.81 10.56
N SER A 91 4.16 -1.75 10.67
CA SER A 91 3.85 -0.52 11.39
C SER A 91 3.97 0.71 10.49
N ASP A 92 3.39 1.83 10.92
CA ASP A 92 3.41 3.13 10.24
C ASP A 92 2.60 3.19 8.93
N ARG A 93 1.67 2.25 8.71
CA ARG A 93 0.73 2.32 7.58
C ARG A 93 -0.29 3.43 7.80
N ARG A 94 -0.70 4.08 6.71
CA ARG A 94 -1.78 5.08 6.76
C ARG A 94 -3.10 4.40 7.08
N ALA A 95 -3.87 4.98 8.00
CA ALA A 95 -5.17 4.42 8.41
C ALA A 95 -6.11 4.25 7.20
N ARG A 96 -6.11 5.21 6.28
CA ARG A 96 -6.94 5.19 5.07
C ARG A 96 -6.69 3.98 4.17
N GLN A 97 -5.44 3.54 4.05
CA GLN A 97 -5.07 2.40 3.19
C GLN A 97 -5.25 1.05 3.88
N SER A 98 -5.27 1.02 5.21
CA SER A 98 -5.41 -0.22 5.97
C SER A 98 -6.85 -0.66 6.20
N HIS A 99 -7.82 0.26 6.19
CA HIS A 99 -9.22 -0.03 6.51
C HIS A 99 -10.18 0.43 5.40
N PRO A 100 -10.88 -0.52 4.72
CA PRO A 100 -11.80 -0.18 3.63
C PRO A 100 -12.94 0.77 4.02
N VAL A 101 -13.40 0.70 5.29
CA VAL A 101 -14.48 1.55 5.80
C VAL A 101 -14.13 3.05 5.77
N LEU A 102 -12.86 3.41 5.95
CA LEU A 102 -12.42 4.82 5.91
C LEU A 102 -12.63 5.41 4.51
N GLN A 103 -12.19 4.68 3.48
CA GLN A 103 -12.38 5.09 2.10
C GLN A 103 -13.86 5.10 1.72
N ALA A 104 -14.62 4.10 2.16
CA ALA A 104 -16.07 4.01 1.90
C ALA A 104 -16.82 5.21 2.50
N PHE A 105 -16.49 5.61 3.73
CA PHE A 105 -17.10 6.77 4.38
C PHE A 105 -16.76 8.08 3.64
N ILE A 106 -15.50 8.30 3.25
CA ILE A 106 -15.11 9.47 2.44
C ILE A 106 -15.88 9.51 1.11
N SER A 107 -16.09 8.36 0.47
CA SER A 107 -16.91 8.27 -0.74
C SER A 107 -18.37 8.66 -0.48
N LEU A 108 -18.95 8.25 0.66
CA LEU A 108 -20.31 8.65 1.05
C LEU A 108 -20.43 10.15 1.35
N LEU A 109 -19.39 10.81 1.87
CA LEU A 109 -19.37 12.26 2.02
C LEU A 109 -19.41 13.01 0.68
N SER A 110 -19.15 12.32 -0.44
CA SER A 110 -19.17 12.88 -1.80
C SER A 110 -20.47 12.61 -2.56
N LEU A 111 -21.52 12.12 -1.87
CA LEU A 111 -22.82 11.83 -2.51
C LEU A 111 -23.45 13.02 -3.26
N PRO A 112 -23.40 14.28 -2.76
CA PRO A 112 -23.96 15.43 -3.49
C PRO A 112 -23.33 15.62 -4.88
N ASP A 113 -22.03 15.38 -4.99
CA ASP A 113 -21.25 15.56 -6.22
C ASP A 113 -21.29 14.33 -7.14
N SER A 114 -21.88 13.23 -6.67
CA SER A 114 -21.84 11.94 -7.37
C SER A 114 -22.81 11.88 -8.54
N ARG A 115 -22.32 11.30 -9.64
CA ARG A 115 -23.16 10.92 -10.80
C ARG A 115 -23.84 9.56 -10.62
N PHE A 116 -23.61 8.87 -9.51
CA PHE A 116 -24.17 7.55 -9.21
C PHE A 116 -23.99 6.56 -10.36
N VAL A 117 -22.77 6.47 -10.90
CA VAL A 117 -22.45 5.46 -11.92
C VAL A 117 -22.68 4.07 -11.31
N SER A 118 -23.15 3.13 -12.12
CA SER A 118 -23.55 1.80 -11.65
C SER A 118 -22.47 1.10 -10.83
N GLU A 119 -21.23 1.10 -11.33
CA GLU A 119 -20.09 0.46 -10.66
C GLU A 119 -19.69 1.17 -9.37
N ASP A 120 -19.84 2.49 -9.25
CA ASP A 120 -19.48 3.23 -8.04
C ASP A 120 -20.38 2.84 -6.86
N VAL A 121 -21.68 2.67 -7.10
CA VAL A 121 -22.62 2.21 -6.06
C VAL A 121 -22.42 0.74 -5.75
N LEU A 122 -22.16 -0.09 -6.76
CA LEU A 122 -21.88 -1.52 -6.55
C LEU A 122 -20.56 -1.72 -5.78
N ALA A 123 -19.57 -0.85 -5.97
CA ALA A 123 -18.32 -0.86 -5.22
C ALA A 123 -18.53 -0.58 -3.72
N LEU A 124 -19.56 0.19 -3.34
CA LEU A 124 -19.92 0.35 -1.92
C LEU A 124 -20.35 -0.97 -1.29
N LEU A 125 -21.00 -1.85 -2.06
CA LEU A 125 -21.42 -3.18 -1.60
C LEU A 125 -20.26 -4.20 -1.53
N ASP A 126 -19.09 -3.89 -2.08
CA ASP A 126 -17.89 -4.72 -1.85
C ASP A 126 -17.34 -4.52 -0.43
N VAL A 127 -17.82 -3.52 0.32
CA VAL A 127 -17.46 -3.27 1.72
C VAL A 127 -18.37 -4.10 2.63
N PRO A 128 -17.85 -5.11 3.36
CA PRO A 128 -18.69 -6.09 4.07
C PRO A 128 -19.65 -5.48 5.09
N VAL A 129 -19.18 -4.51 5.89
CA VAL A 129 -20.00 -3.85 6.91
C VAL A 129 -21.13 -2.99 6.33
N LEU A 130 -20.97 -2.51 5.10
CA LEU A 130 -22.02 -1.79 4.37
C LEU A 130 -23.00 -2.78 3.77
N ALA A 131 -22.53 -3.81 3.07
CA ALA A 131 -23.41 -4.84 2.53
C ALA A 131 -24.26 -5.52 3.62
N ALA A 132 -23.64 -5.82 4.78
CA ALA A 132 -24.32 -6.38 5.94
C ALA A 132 -25.42 -5.47 6.50
N ARG A 133 -25.21 -4.14 6.51
CA ARG A 133 -26.22 -3.15 6.93
C ARG A 133 -27.51 -3.27 6.13
N PHE A 134 -27.40 -3.59 4.84
CA PHE A 134 -28.53 -3.76 3.93
C PHE A 134 -28.92 -5.22 3.72
N THR A 135 -28.41 -6.15 4.53
CA THR A 135 -28.72 -7.60 4.45
C THR A 135 -28.35 -8.21 3.08
N ILE A 136 -27.28 -7.69 2.45
CA ILE A 136 -26.77 -8.19 1.18
C ILE A 136 -25.53 -9.05 1.44
N ASN A 137 -25.58 -10.31 1.00
CA ASN A 137 -24.44 -11.23 1.04
C ASN A 137 -23.73 -11.29 -0.33
N GLU A 138 -22.58 -11.97 -0.39
CA GLU A 138 -21.80 -12.08 -1.64
C GLU A 138 -22.59 -12.72 -2.80
N GLU A 139 -23.42 -13.73 -2.52
CA GLU A 139 -24.25 -14.35 -3.55
C GLU A 139 -25.31 -13.38 -4.08
N GLY A 140 -25.98 -12.64 -3.19
CA GLY A 140 -26.95 -11.61 -3.54
C GLY A 140 -26.31 -10.50 -4.35
N LEU A 141 -25.10 -10.06 -4.00
CA LEU A 141 -24.36 -9.06 -4.75
C LEU A 141 -24.10 -9.50 -6.21
N ARG A 142 -23.84 -10.79 -6.46
CA ARG A 142 -23.68 -11.31 -7.83
C ARG A 142 -24.95 -11.18 -8.65
N TYR A 143 -26.12 -11.45 -8.05
CA TYR A 143 -27.41 -11.23 -8.70
C TYR A 143 -27.67 -9.74 -8.95
N LEU A 144 -27.41 -8.89 -7.95
CA LEU A 144 -27.58 -7.43 -8.10
C LEU A 144 -26.71 -6.88 -9.23
N ARG A 145 -25.44 -7.30 -9.34
CA ARG A 145 -24.56 -6.89 -10.46
C ARG A 145 -25.13 -7.29 -11.82
N LEU A 146 -25.67 -8.50 -11.94
CA LEU A 146 -26.33 -8.97 -13.16
C LEU A 146 -27.56 -8.12 -13.48
N TRP A 147 -28.46 -7.96 -12.52
CA TRP A 147 -29.73 -7.25 -12.70
C TRP A 147 -29.55 -5.77 -12.96
N VAL A 148 -28.60 -5.10 -12.30
CA VAL A 148 -28.27 -3.69 -12.58
C VAL A 148 -27.84 -3.51 -14.04
N ASN A 149 -27.02 -4.43 -14.56
CA ASN A 149 -26.59 -4.38 -15.95
C ASN A 149 -27.74 -4.65 -16.94
N GLU A 150 -28.57 -5.68 -16.70
CA GLU A 150 -29.63 -6.10 -17.61
C GLU A 150 -30.90 -5.23 -17.54
N SER A 151 -31.22 -4.68 -16.36
CA SER A 151 -32.31 -3.70 -16.19
C SER A 151 -32.00 -2.36 -16.87
N GLY A 152 -30.74 -2.14 -17.27
CA GLY A 152 -30.31 -0.99 -18.05
C GLY A 152 -29.91 0.22 -17.21
N ILE A 153 -29.62 0.04 -15.92
CA ILE A 153 -29.07 1.09 -15.04
C ILE A 153 -27.64 1.41 -15.49
N ARG A 154 -27.33 2.70 -15.61
CA ARG A 154 -26.00 3.17 -15.98
C ARG A 154 -25.50 4.28 -15.06
N TRP A 155 -26.33 5.27 -14.77
CA TRP A 155 -25.94 6.44 -13.98
C TRP A 155 -27.15 7.23 -13.49
N GLY A 156 -26.95 8.11 -12.50
CA GLY A 156 -27.98 9.01 -11.98
C GLY A 156 -28.95 8.29 -11.04
N ILE A 157 -29.13 8.81 -9.82
CA ILE A 157 -30.02 8.19 -8.85
C ILE A 157 -31.50 8.37 -9.23
N ASP A 158 -31.85 9.57 -9.67
CA ASP A 158 -33.17 10.00 -10.13
C ASP A 158 -33.04 11.06 -11.24
N ASP A 159 -34.16 11.47 -11.83
CA ASP A 159 -34.16 12.53 -12.85
C ASP A 159 -33.81 13.91 -12.29
N ASP A 160 -34.01 14.14 -10.99
CA ASP A 160 -33.63 15.41 -10.34
C ASP A 160 -32.10 15.54 -10.31
N ASN A 161 -31.37 14.47 -10.00
CA ASN A 161 -29.91 14.41 -10.12
C ASN A 161 -29.44 14.76 -11.53
N VAL A 162 -30.08 14.18 -12.55
CA VAL A 162 -29.74 14.47 -13.96
C VAL A 162 -29.94 15.95 -14.29
N ARG A 163 -31.02 16.57 -13.80
CA ARG A 163 -31.29 18.01 -13.99
C ARG A 163 -30.32 18.90 -13.23
N GLU A 164 -29.94 18.52 -12.01
CA GLU A 164 -28.92 19.24 -11.22
C GLU A 164 -27.56 19.27 -11.91
N LEU A 165 -27.27 18.27 -12.75
CA LEU A 165 -26.08 18.23 -13.62
C LEU A 165 -26.25 19.02 -14.94
N GLU A 166 -27.35 19.77 -15.08
CA GLU A 166 -27.72 20.52 -16.28
C GLU A 166 -27.83 19.65 -17.55
N LEU A 167 -28.21 18.38 -17.39
CA LEU A 167 -28.40 17.43 -18.47
C LEU A 167 -29.91 17.17 -18.75
N PRO A 168 -30.29 16.81 -19.98
CA PRO A 168 -31.68 16.47 -20.30
C PRO A 168 -32.13 15.20 -19.56
N ALA A 169 -33.14 15.33 -18.70
CA ALA A 169 -33.77 14.18 -18.05
C ALA A 169 -34.48 13.31 -19.09
N THR A 170 -34.05 12.05 -19.19
CA THR A 170 -34.61 11.08 -20.15
C THR A 170 -35.62 10.12 -19.53
N GLY A 171 -35.70 10.06 -18.18
CA GLY A 171 -36.52 9.08 -17.46
C GLY A 171 -36.03 7.64 -17.61
N GLN A 172 -34.87 7.41 -18.24
CA GLN A 172 -34.31 6.11 -18.55
C GLN A 172 -32.86 6.01 -18.08
N HIS A 173 -32.38 4.79 -17.88
CA HIS A 173 -31.01 4.46 -17.47
C HIS A 173 -30.54 4.96 -16.09
N THR A 174 -31.45 5.56 -15.32
CA THR A 174 -31.26 5.90 -13.90
C THR A 174 -31.48 4.70 -12.98
N TRP A 175 -30.99 4.81 -11.75
CA TRP A 175 -31.27 3.82 -10.70
C TRP A 175 -32.77 3.70 -10.44
N GLN A 176 -33.49 4.82 -10.35
CA GLN A 176 -34.95 4.81 -10.20
C GLN A 176 -35.64 4.05 -11.34
N PHE A 177 -35.20 4.25 -12.59
CA PHE A 177 -35.74 3.54 -13.76
C PHE A 177 -35.52 2.02 -13.63
N GLY A 178 -34.28 1.57 -13.43
CA GLY A 178 -34.01 0.14 -13.36
C GLY A 178 -34.61 -0.54 -12.13
N LEU A 179 -34.65 0.14 -10.98
CA LEU A 179 -35.39 -0.32 -9.79
C LEU A 179 -36.88 -0.48 -10.09
N THR A 180 -37.48 0.48 -10.80
CA THR A 180 -38.89 0.39 -11.18
C THR A 180 -39.13 -0.79 -12.11
N ARG A 181 -38.21 -1.07 -13.05
CA ARG A 181 -38.28 -2.28 -13.89
C ARG A 181 -38.21 -3.57 -13.08
N MET A 182 -37.28 -3.65 -12.13
CA MET A 182 -37.10 -4.84 -11.28
C MET A 182 -38.30 -5.07 -10.36
N LEU A 183 -38.81 -4.02 -9.70
CA LEU A 183 -40.00 -4.09 -8.85
C LEU A 183 -41.28 -4.35 -9.65
N LEU A 184 -41.37 -3.82 -10.87
CA LEU A 184 -42.49 -4.12 -11.77
C LEU A 184 -42.44 -5.58 -12.23
N GLY A 185 -41.26 -6.11 -12.55
CA GLY A 185 -41.06 -7.52 -12.92
C GLY A 185 -41.45 -8.50 -11.82
N TYR A 186 -41.36 -8.09 -10.55
CA TYR A 186 -41.88 -8.88 -9.44
C TYR A 186 -43.42 -9.04 -9.47
N ALA A 187 -44.15 -8.02 -9.95
CA ALA A 187 -45.62 -8.00 -9.93
C ALA A 187 -46.26 -8.37 -11.28
N MET A 188 -45.57 -8.11 -12.39
CA MET A 188 -46.09 -8.25 -13.75
C MET A 188 -44.98 -8.78 -14.67
N GLU A 189 -45.25 -9.87 -15.39
CA GLU A 189 -44.34 -10.41 -16.39
C GLU A 189 -44.22 -9.49 -17.61
N SER A 190 -43.03 -9.44 -18.23
CA SER A 190 -42.75 -8.59 -19.40
C SER A 190 -43.68 -8.84 -20.59
N ALA A 191 -44.22 -10.06 -20.71
CA ALA A 191 -45.18 -10.44 -21.75
C ALA A 191 -46.50 -9.65 -21.67
N GLN A 192 -46.84 -9.08 -20.51
CA GLN A 192 -48.06 -8.27 -20.31
C GLN A 192 -47.93 -6.84 -20.87
N GLY A 193 -46.75 -6.48 -21.38
CA GLY A 193 -46.47 -5.17 -21.97
C GLY A 193 -45.88 -4.18 -20.97
N GLU A 194 -45.83 -2.91 -21.37
CA GLU A 194 -45.27 -1.83 -20.55
C GLU A 194 -46.29 -1.24 -19.58
N TRP A 195 -45.80 -0.76 -18.43
CA TRP A 195 -46.57 0.03 -17.47
C TRP A 195 -45.90 1.39 -17.28
N HIS A 196 -46.65 2.48 -17.47
CA HIS A 196 -46.11 3.86 -17.45
C HIS A 196 -44.84 4.06 -18.32
N SER A 197 -44.80 3.45 -19.51
CA SER A 197 -43.65 3.48 -20.43
C SER A 197 -42.40 2.77 -19.90
N VAL A 198 -42.57 1.87 -18.92
CA VAL A 198 -41.52 1.05 -18.33
C VAL A 198 -41.86 -0.42 -18.54
N LEU A 199 -40.96 -1.16 -19.19
CA LEU A 199 -41.11 -2.59 -19.41
C LEU A 199 -40.62 -3.38 -18.18
N PRO A 200 -41.37 -4.37 -17.66
CA PRO A 200 -40.92 -5.20 -16.54
C PRO A 200 -39.61 -5.93 -16.84
N TYR A 201 -38.88 -6.29 -15.79
CA TYR A 201 -37.67 -7.12 -15.86
C TYR A 201 -37.85 -8.40 -15.06
N ASP A 202 -37.97 -9.53 -15.76
CA ASP A 202 -38.53 -10.76 -15.18
C ASP A 202 -37.54 -11.57 -14.31
N GLU A 203 -36.23 -11.37 -14.47
CA GLU A 203 -35.22 -12.15 -13.73
C GLU A 203 -35.22 -11.87 -12.22
N SER A 204 -35.85 -10.77 -11.78
CA SER A 204 -36.06 -10.46 -10.37
C SER A 204 -37.36 -11.03 -9.81
N SER A 205 -37.89 -12.12 -10.38
CA SER A 205 -39.12 -12.79 -9.93
C SER A 205 -38.86 -13.88 -8.88
N GLY A 206 -39.85 -14.13 -8.02
CA GLY A 206 -39.80 -15.21 -7.00
C GLY A 206 -39.16 -14.79 -5.69
N LEU A 207 -38.57 -15.74 -4.94
CA LEU A 207 -38.00 -15.47 -3.60
C LEU A 207 -36.78 -14.54 -3.66
N ILE A 208 -36.03 -14.57 -4.76
CA ILE A 208 -34.87 -13.70 -4.99
C ILE A 208 -35.23 -12.21 -5.11
N ALA A 209 -36.50 -11.88 -5.36
CA ALA A 209 -36.99 -10.51 -5.44
C ALA A 209 -36.77 -9.69 -4.15
N GLU A 210 -36.63 -10.35 -3.01
CA GLU A 210 -36.29 -9.70 -1.74
C GLU A 210 -35.00 -8.86 -1.83
N LEU A 211 -34.03 -9.31 -2.63
CA LEU A 211 -32.77 -8.58 -2.89
C LEU A 211 -33.02 -7.23 -3.56
N VAL A 212 -34.04 -7.10 -4.41
CA VAL A 212 -34.42 -5.81 -5.02
C VAL A 212 -34.89 -4.83 -3.94
N GLY A 213 -35.61 -5.33 -2.93
CA GLY A 213 -36.02 -4.53 -1.77
C GLY A 213 -34.82 -4.01 -0.97
N HIS A 214 -33.81 -4.86 -0.74
CA HIS A 214 -32.57 -4.44 -0.07
C HIS A 214 -31.80 -3.39 -0.87
N LEU A 215 -31.65 -3.58 -2.19
CA LEU A 215 -31.02 -2.61 -3.07
C LEU A 215 -31.80 -1.29 -3.12
N ALA A 216 -33.14 -1.34 -3.19
CA ALA A 216 -33.99 -0.16 -3.16
C ALA A 216 -33.84 0.62 -1.84
N SER A 217 -33.74 -0.09 -0.71
CA SER A 217 -33.47 0.51 0.61
C SER A 217 -32.13 1.25 0.65
N LEU A 218 -31.06 0.63 0.12
CA LEU A 218 -29.76 1.28 -0.01
C LEU A 218 -29.85 2.57 -0.83
N LEU A 219 -30.45 2.50 -2.03
CA LEU A 219 -30.55 3.65 -2.92
C LEU A 219 -31.42 4.77 -2.33
N MET A 220 -32.48 4.42 -1.61
CA MET A 220 -33.27 5.39 -0.87
C MET A 220 -32.41 6.11 0.19
N GLN A 221 -31.63 5.35 0.97
CA GLN A 221 -30.75 5.93 1.99
C GLN A 221 -29.68 6.83 1.36
N LEU A 222 -29.07 6.41 0.25
CA LEU A 222 -28.12 7.22 -0.51
C LEU A 222 -28.75 8.53 -1.00
N ASN A 223 -29.99 8.51 -1.50
CA ASN A 223 -30.66 9.72 -1.98
C ASN A 223 -31.03 10.68 -0.83
N ILE A 224 -31.44 10.15 0.32
CA ILE A 224 -31.71 10.96 1.53
C ILE A 224 -30.44 11.73 1.93
N TRP A 225 -29.31 11.03 2.04
CA TRP A 225 -28.04 11.64 2.42
C TRP A 225 -27.48 12.57 1.35
N ARG A 226 -27.59 12.22 0.06
CA ARG A 226 -27.24 13.11 -1.06
C ARG A 226 -27.90 14.49 -0.90
N ARG A 227 -29.23 14.51 -0.73
CA ARG A 227 -29.99 15.76 -0.60
C ARG A 227 -29.69 16.47 0.72
N GLY A 228 -29.50 15.72 1.80
CA GLY A 228 -29.15 16.28 3.10
C GLY A 228 -27.78 16.97 3.11
N LEU A 229 -26.76 16.37 2.49
CA LEU A 229 -25.39 16.88 2.46
C LEU A 229 -25.18 18.03 1.46
N ALA A 230 -26.13 18.27 0.54
CA ALA A 230 -25.99 19.25 -0.52
C ALA A 230 -26.03 20.71 -0.03
N GLN A 231 -26.67 20.98 1.11
CA GLN A 231 -26.77 22.34 1.65
C GLN A 231 -25.59 22.65 2.57
N GLU A 232 -25.03 23.84 2.42
CA GLU A 232 -24.06 24.40 3.36
C GLU A 232 -24.73 24.62 4.73
N ARG A 233 -23.98 24.36 5.80
CA ARG A 233 -24.49 24.48 7.16
C ARG A 233 -23.51 25.21 8.06
N PRO A 234 -23.98 25.90 9.11
CA PRO A 234 -23.12 26.33 10.21
C PRO A 234 -22.33 25.15 10.79
N LEU A 235 -21.13 25.43 11.31
CA LEU A 235 -20.17 24.39 11.70
C LEU A 235 -20.72 23.40 12.75
N GLU A 236 -21.49 23.90 13.72
CA GLU A 236 -22.07 23.09 14.79
C GLU A 236 -23.10 22.07 14.28
N GLU A 237 -23.82 22.39 13.21
CA GLU A 237 -24.83 21.51 12.62
C GLU A 237 -24.22 20.29 11.88
N TRP A 238 -22.91 20.33 11.61
CA TRP A 238 -22.18 19.20 11.03
C TRP A 238 -21.79 18.14 12.07
N LEU A 239 -21.80 18.45 13.37
CA LEU A 239 -21.38 17.51 14.42
C LEU A 239 -22.10 16.15 14.38
N PRO A 240 -23.45 16.06 14.35
CA PRO A 240 -24.13 14.77 14.37
C PRO A 240 -24.00 13.99 13.07
N VAL A 241 -23.74 14.67 11.95
CA VAL A 241 -23.77 14.09 10.59
C VAL A 241 -22.88 12.86 10.47
N CYS A 242 -21.67 12.90 11.00
CA CYS A 242 -20.74 11.77 10.91
C CYS A 242 -21.30 10.51 11.59
N ARG A 243 -21.77 10.65 12.83
CA ARG A 243 -22.31 9.52 13.60
C ARG A 243 -23.57 8.96 12.96
N ASP A 244 -24.47 9.83 12.50
CA ASP A 244 -25.72 9.43 11.88
C ASP A 244 -25.47 8.68 10.56
N MET A 245 -24.56 9.17 9.72
CA MET A 245 -24.15 8.46 8.50
C MET A 245 -23.50 7.11 8.79
N LEU A 246 -22.61 7.07 9.78
CA LEU A 246 -21.95 5.83 10.19
C LEU A 246 -22.98 4.78 10.62
N ASN A 247 -23.94 5.20 11.44
CA ASN A 247 -25.03 4.35 11.88
C ASN A 247 -25.94 3.93 10.74
N ASP A 248 -26.21 4.79 9.75
CA ASP A 248 -27.16 4.48 8.68
C ASP A 248 -26.60 3.50 7.63
N PHE A 249 -25.31 3.60 7.31
CA PHE A 249 -24.70 2.83 6.23
C PHE A 249 -23.86 1.64 6.70
N PHE A 250 -23.39 1.60 7.94
CA PHE A 250 -22.52 0.53 8.40
C PHE A 250 -23.13 -0.24 9.56
N LEU A 251 -22.96 -1.57 9.53
CA LEU A 251 -23.19 -2.45 10.65
C LEU A 251 -21.81 -2.82 11.23
N PRO A 252 -21.39 -2.25 12.37
CA PRO A 252 -20.03 -2.40 12.88
C PRO A 252 -19.71 -3.85 13.24
N ASP A 253 -18.46 -4.25 13.00
CA ASP A 253 -17.83 -5.46 13.49
C ASP A 253 -16.65 -5.12 14.41
N ALA A 254 -16.06 -6.13 15.07
CA ALA A 254 -14.98 -5.93 16.04
C ALA A 254 -13.75 -5.21 15.47
N ASP A 255 -13.46 -5.36 14.17
CA ASP A 255 -12.30 -4.75 13.52
C ASP A 255 -12.60 -3.32 13.03
N THR A 256 -13.85 -3.03 12.66
CA THR A 256 -14.29 -1.75 12.13
C THR A 256 -14.75 -0.76 13.20
N GLU A 257 -15.13 -1.22 14.40
CA GLU A 257 -15.50 -0.33 15.52
C GLU A 257 -14.39 0.69 15.84
N ALA A 258 -13.14 0.23 15.89
CA ALA A 258 -11.99 1.10 16.13
C ALA A 258 -11.80 2.12 14.99
N ALA A 259 -11.99 1.69 13.74
CA ALA A 259 -11.87 2.52 12.56
C ALA A 259 -13.00 3.58 12.50
N MET A 260 -14.24 3.21 12.82
CA MET A 260 -15.38 4.13 12.90
C MET A 260 -15.21 5.15 14.02
N THR A 261 -14.70 4.72 15.18
CA THR A 261 -14.37 5.62 16.29
C THR A 261 -13.32 6.65 15.88
N LEU A 262 -12.31 6.25 15.10
CA LEU A 262 -11.31 7.16 14.58
C LEU A 262 -11.92 8.24 13.67
N ILE A 263 -12.87 7.85 12.79
CA ILE A 263 -13.59 8.80 11.92
C ILE A 263 -14.35 9.83 12.78
N GLU A 264 -15.10 9.37 13.80
CA GLU A 264 -15.82 10.28 14.69
C GLU A 264 -14.88 11.25 15.42
N GLN A 265 -13.74 10.76 15.92
CA GLN A 265 -12.75 11.58 16.61
C GLN A 265 -12.17 12.67 15.72
N GLN A 266 -11.78 12.32 14.49
CA GLN A 266 -11.22 13.30 13.56
C GLN A 266 -12.27 14.31 13.10
N TRP A 267 -13.50 13.85 12.81
CA TRP A 267 -14.62 14.72 12.47
C TRP A 267 -14.92 15.73 13.59
N GLN A 268 -15.00 15.27 14.83
CA GLN A 268 -15.21 16.13 15.99
C GLN A 268 -14.07 17.13 16.17
N ALA A 269 -12.82 16.71 16.00
CA ALA A 269 -11.66 17.58 16.12
C ALA A 269 -11.68 18.72 15.08
N ILE A 270 -11.94 18.39 13.81
CA ILE A 270 -12.03 19.38 12.71
C ILE A 270 -13.06 20.45 13.03
N ILE A 271 -14.26 20.04 13.46
CA ILE A 271 -15.34 20.97 13.77
C ILE A 271 -15.01 21.79 15.03
N ALA A 272 -14.52 21.14 16.08
CA ALA A 272 -14.17 21.84 17.32
C ALA A 272 -13.12 22.93 17.11
N GLU A 273 -12.15 22.73 16.24
CA GLU A 273 -11.14 23.73 15.87
C GLU A 273 -11.77 24.95 15.18
N GLY A 274 -12.68 24.73 14.23
CA GLY A 274 -13.36 25.84 13.55
C GLY A 274 -14.36 26.59 14.45
N VAL A 275 -15.04 25.90 15.37
CA VAL A 275 -15.90 26.54 16.38
C VAL A 275 -15.06 27.38 17.35
N ALA A 276 -13.92 26.86 17.80
CA ALA A 276 -13.02 27.59 18.69
C ALA A 276 -12.40 28.84 18.04
N ALA A 277 -12.28 28.85 16.71
CA ALA A 277 -11.88 30.00 15.92
C ALA A 277 -13.04 30.98 15.61
N GLU A 278 -14.25 30.70 16.10
CA GLU A 278 -15.47 31.51 15.89
C GLU A 278 -15.80 31.73 14.39
N TYR A 279 -15.63 30.71 13.56
CA TYR A 279 -15.98 30.80 12.13
C TYR A 279 -17.49 30.99 11.95
N GLY A 280 -17.90 32.16 11.46
CA GLY A 280 -19.31 32.56 11.40
C GLY A 280 -20.07 32.18 10.14
N ASP A 281 -19.38 31.95 9.01
CA ASP A 281 -20.03 31.61 7.75
C ASP A 281 -20.42 30.12 7.69
N ALA A 282 -21.37 29.79 6.81
CA ALA A 282 -21.70 28.39 6.54
C ALA A 282 -20.54 27.68 5.84
N VAL A 283 -20.41 26.37 6.06
CA VAL A 283 -19.34 25.55 5.49
C VAL A 283 -19.94 24.47 4.58
N PRO A 284 -19.42 24.31 3.35
CA PRO A 284 -19.79 23.21 2.47
C PRO A 284 -19.15 21.90 2.91
N ILE A 285 -19.83 20.77 2.64
CA ILE A 285 -19.34 19.43 3.00
C ILE A 285 -17.98 19.09 2.38
N SER A 286 -17.67 19.63 1.20
CA SER A 286 -16.40 19.39 0.50
C SER A 286 -15.19 19.78 1.36
N LEU A 287 -15.27 20.88 2.10
CA LEU A 287 -14.18 21.36 2.97
C LEU A 287 -13.91 20.36 4.10
N LEU A 288 -14.97 19.93 4.79
CA LEU A 288 -14.86 18.97 5.89
C LEU A 288 -14.40 17.59 5.39
N ARG A 289 -14.90 17.15 4.22
CA ARG A 289 -14.48 15.90 3.57
C ARG A 289 -12.99 15.93 3.25
N ASP A 290 -12.50 17.00 2.62
CA ASP A 290 -11.13 17.08 2.14
C ASP A 290 -10.14 17.14 3.32
N GLU A 291 -10.49 17.89 4.38
CA GLU A 291 -9.71 17.93 5.62
C GLU A 291 -9.74 16.59 6.37
N LEU A 292 -10.90 15.92 6.45
CA LEU A 292 -11.00 14.58 7.05
C LEU A 292 -10.14 13.57 6.28
N ALA A 293 -10.21 13.59 4.95
CA ALA A 293 -9.39 12.72 4.12
C ALA A 293 -7.89 12.97 4.35
N GLN A 294 -7.48 14.23 4.45
CA GLN A 294 -6.10 14.61 4.74
C GLN A 294 -5.65 14.12 6.12
N ARG A 295 -6.46 14.31 7.18
CA ARG A 295 -6.12 13.84 8.54
C ARG A 295 -6.00 12.32 8.60
N LEU A 296 -6.95 11.61 7.99
CA LEU A 296 -6.94 10.14 7.93
C LEU A 296 -5.77 9.58 7.10
N ASP A 297 -5.28 10.33 6.11
CA ASP A 297 -4.06 10.00 5.36
C ASP A 297 -2.77 10.24 6.16
N GLN A 298 -2.79 11.19 7.10
CA GLN A 298 -1.65 11.50 7.97
C GLN A 298 -1.61 10.59 9.20
N GLU A 299 -2.76 10.10 9.65
CA GLU A 299 -2.86 9.19 10.79
C GLU A 299 -2.17 7.86 10.48
N ARG A 300 -1.18 7.51 11.29
CA ARG A 300 -0.38 6.29 11.12
C ARG A 300 -0.68 5.28 12.21
N ILE A 301 -1.00 4.06 11.81
CA ILE A 301 -1.25 2.96 12.74
C ILE A 301 0.07 2.28 13.09
N SER A 302 0.52 2.42 14.35
CA SER A 302 1.79 1.85 14.82
C SER A 302 1.68 1.03 16.13
N GLN A 303 0.48 0.57 16.50
CA GLN A 303 0.25 -0.09 17.80
C GLN A 303 1.03 -1.41 18.02
N ARG A 304 1.51 -2.07 16.95
CA ARG A 304 2.26 -3.34 17.05
C ARG A 304 3.78 -3.17 17.08
N PHE A 305 4.28 -1.95 17.21
CA PHE A 305 5.71 -1.69 17.30
C PHE A 305 6.30 -2.31 18.58
N LEU A 306 7.37 -3.11 18.45
CA LEU A 306 8.08 -3.81 19.54
C LEU A 306 7.25 -4.88 20.29
N ALA A 307 6.22 -5.43 19.66
CA ALA A 307 5.35 -6.44 20.28
C ALA A 307 5.87 -7.90 20.21
N GLY A 308 7.16 -8.14 19.90
CA GLY A 308 7.78 -9.47 19.83
C GLY A 308 8.19 -9.98 18.44
N PRO A 309 7.40 -9.75 17.37
CA PRO A 309 7.78 -10.06 15.98
C PRO A 309 8.86 -9.16 15.37
N ILE A 310 9.29 -9.48 14.15
CA ILE A 310 10.11 -8.60 13.29
C ILE A 310 9.31 -7.34 12.96
N ASN A 311 9.90 -6.17 13.21
CA ASN A 311 9.24 -4.89 12.92
C ASN A 311 9.56 -4.46 11.49
N ILE A 312 8.53 -4.19 10.68
CA ILE A 312 8.67 -3.66 9.33
C ILE A 312 7.95 -2.31 9.25
N CYS A 313 8.70 -1.23 9.03
CA CYS A 313 8.17 0.13 9.16
C CYS A 313 8.86 1.13 8.23
N THR A 314 8.45 2.40 8.30
CA THR A 314 9.19 3.49 7.62
C THR A 314 10.32 4.03 8.50
N LEU A 315 11.31 4.69 7.89
CA LEU A 315 12.26 5.50 8.65
C LEU A 315 11.55 6.72 9.23
N MET A 316 11.43 6.75 10.56
CA MET A 316 10.75 7.81 11.33
C MET A 316 11.78 8.61 12.14
N PRO A 317 11.77 9.96 12.05
CA PRO A 317 12.71 10.80 12.77
C PRO A 317 12.53 10.65 14.28
N MET A 318 13.62 10.82 15.04
CA MET A 318 13.62 10.79 16.51
C MET A 318 13.25 9.43 17.13
N ARG A 319 13.34 8.35 16.34
CA ARG A 319 13.08 6.96 16.77
C ARG A 319 14.31 6.06 16.53
N SER A 320 15.49 6.53 16.96
CA SER A 320 16.75 5.76 16.85
C SER A 320 16.88 4.76 18.01
N ILE A 321 16.30 3.58 17.84
CA ILE A 321 16.40 2.47 18.81
C ILE A 321 17.49 1.51 18.31
N PRO A 322 18.42 1.06 19.18
CA PRO A 322 19.44 0.10 18.79
C PRO A 322 18.81 -1.28 18.52
N PHE A 323 19.17 -1.89 17.40
CA PHE A 323 18.77 -3.25 17.02
C PHE A 323 20.01 -4.06 16.67
N ARG A 324 19.95 -5.39 16.87
CA ARG A 324 21.06 -6.27 16.45
C ARG A 324 21.17 -6.29 14.93
N VAL A 325 20.03 -6.37 14.25
CA VAL A 325 19.96 -6.38 12.79
C VAL A 325 19.07 -5.22 12.31
N VAL A 326 19.62 -4.40 11.43
CA VAL A 326 18.92 -3.30 10.76
C VAL A 326 18.93 -3.56 9.25
N CYS A 327 17.75 -3.62 8.63
CA CYS A 327 17.60 -3.81 7.19
C CYS A 327 16.99 -2.57 6.56
N LEU A 328 17.61 -2.03 5.51
CA LEU A 328 17.09 -0.93 4.69
C LEU A 328 16.73 -1.47 3.31
N LEU A 329 15.48 -1.34 2.88
CA LEU A 329 15.02 -1.79 1.57
C LEU A 329 14.58 -0.64 0.68
N GLY A 330 14.66 -0.81 -0.63
CA GLY A 330 14.24 0.20 -1.59
C GLY A 330 15.08 1.48 -1.51
N MET A 331 16.35 1.38 -1.16
CA MET A 331 17.28 2.51 -1.05
C MET A 331 17.76 2.96 -2.44
N ASN A 332 16.81 3.42 -3.25
CA ASN A 332 17.01 3.83 -4.64
C ASN A 332 17.16 5.35 -4.79
N ASP A 333 17.86 5.78 -5.84
CA ASP A 333 17.86 7.19 -6.24
C ASP A 333 16.45 7.67 -6.60
N GLY A 334 16.13 8.89 -6.19
CA GLY A 334 14.78 9.47 -6.31
C GLY A 334 13.73 8.91 -5.33
N VAL A 335 13.99 7.78 -4.66
CA VAL A 335 13.11 7.21 -3.62
C VAL A 335 13.58 7.61 -2.22
N TYR A 336 14.89 7.48 -1.98
CA TYR A 336 15.53 7.86 -0.72
C TYR A 336 16.78 8.70 -1.00
N PRO A 337 17.04 9.82 -0.30
CA PRO A 337 16.20 10.47 0.70
C PRO A 337 14.89 11.04 0.11
N ARG A 338 13.82 11.06 0.91
CA ARG A 338 12.51 11.55 0.46
C ARG A 338 12.56 13.06 0.24
N GLN A 339 11.95 13.52 -0.86
CA GLN A 339 11.93 14.93 -1.23
C GLN A 339 10.55 15.52 -1.04
N LEU A 340 10.48 16.66 -0.34
CA LEU A 340 9.30 17.52 -0.31
C LEU A 340 9.81 18.95 -0.49
N ALA A 341 9.50 19.56 -1.63
CA ALA A 341 9.90 20.93 -1.90
C ALA A 341 9.14 21.86 -0.93
N PRO A 342 9.83 22.82 -0.29
CA PRO A 342 9.14 23.81 0.53
C PRO A 342 8.21 24.65 -0.34
N LEU A 343 7.19 25.24 0.29
CA LEU A 343 6.32 26.20 -0.37
C LEU A 343 7.16 27.39 -0.86
N GLY A 344 6.94 27.84 -2.11
CA GLY A 344 7.77 28.91 -2.70
C GLY A 344 7.73 30.25 -1.94
N PHE A 345 6.70 30.45 -1.11
CA PHE A 345 6.53 31.62 -0.25
C PHE A 345 7.00 31.41 1.21
N ASP A 346 7.60 30.27 1.52
CA ASP A 346 8.26 30.05 2.82
C ASP A 346 9.57 30.84 2.87
N LEU A 347 9.54 31.98 3.56
CA LEU A 347 10.69 32.87 3.73
C LEU A 347 11.82 32.23 4.54
N MET A 348 11.52 31.27 5.43
CA MET A 348 12.55 30.56 6.21
C MET A 348 13.43 29.73 5.28
N SER A 349 12.83 29.07 4.29
CA SER A 349 13.57 28.28 3.30
C SER A 349 14.55 29.12 2.45
N GLN A 350 14.28 30.42 2.27
CA GLN A 350 15.12 31.34 1.50
C GLN A 350 16.32 31.87 2.29
N LYS A 351 16.25 31.87 3.63
CA LYS A 351 17.33 32.34 4.52
C LYS A 351 17.56 31.33 5.67
N PRO A 352 18.16 30.16 5.37
CA PRO A 352 18.35 29.11 6.37
C PRO A 352 19.21 29.57 7.55
N MET A 353 18.77 29.23 8.76
CA MET A 353 19.47 29.45 10.02
C MET A 353 19.76 28.12 10.73
N ARG A 354 20.69 28.14 11.69
CA ARG A 354 20.93 26.97 12.55
C ARG A 354 19.68 26.70 13.39
N GLY A 355 19.17 25.47 13.31
CA GLY A 355 17.94 25.05 13.98
C GLY A 355 16.78 24.81 13.01
N ASP A 356 16.87 25.33 11.78
CA ASP A 356 15.88 25.04 10.74
C ASP A 356 15.95 23.55 10.37
N ARG A 357 14.78 22.92 10.26
CA ARG A 357 14.66 21.53 9.83
C ARG A 357 14.30 21.47 8.36
N SER A 358 14.88 20.52 7.65
CA SER A 358 14.46 20.16 6.31
C SER A 358 14.27 18.65 6.25
N ARG A 359 13.27 18.20 5.47
CA ARG A 359 13.02 16.75 5.30
C ARG A 359 14.23 16.03 4.69
N ARG A 360 14.97 16.73 3.83
CA ARG A 360 16.21 16.21 3.24
C ARG A 360 17.26 15.94 4.33
N ASP A 361 17.47 16.88 5.24
CA ASP A 361 18.47 16.72 6.30
C ASP A 361 18.03 15.67 7.32
N ASP A 362 16.74 15.64 7.67
CA ASP A 362 16.16 14.61 8.53
C ASP A 362 16.39 13.19 7.96
N ASP A 363 16.11 12.97 6.67
CA ASP A 363 16.30 11.66 6.04
C ASP A 363 17.79 11.29 5.91
N ARG A 364 18.65 12.25 5.55
CA ARG A 364 20.11 11.99 5.52
C ARG A 364 20.61 11.59 6.92
N TYR A 365 20.11 12.27 7.95
CA TYR A 365 20.44 11.96 9.34
C TYR A 365 19.85 10.61 9.78
N LEU A 366 18.66 10.25 9.34
CA LEU A 366 18.05 8.94 9.62
C LEU A 366 18.86 7.77 9.07
N PHE A 367 19.49 7.95 7.90
CA PHE A 367 20.39 6.94 7.35
C PHE A 367 21.62 6.74 8.25
N LEU A 368 22.16 7.84 8.78
CA LEU A 368 23.25 7.79 9.75
C LEU A 368 22.79 7.13 11.06
N GLU A 369 21.61 7.46 11.56
CA GLU A 369 21.04 6.80 12.75
C GLU A 369 20.87 5.30 12.55
N ALA A 370 20.44 4.85 11.36
CA ALA A 370 20.34 3.44 11.02
C ALA A 370 21.72 2.73 11.07
N LEU A 371 22.76 3.36 10.53
CA LEU A 371 24.13 2.86 10.60
C LEU A 371 24.65 2.79 12.05
N ILE A 372 24.37 3.80 12.86
CA ILE A 372 24.81 3.86 14.28
C ILE A 372 24.01 2.89 15.17
N SER A 373 22.75 2.63 14.83
CA SER A 373 21.85 1.77 15.62
C SER A 373 22.04 0.28 15.34
N ALA A 374 22.66 -0.09 14.22
CA ALA A 374 22.96 -1.48 13.87
C ALA A 374 24.10 -2.03 14.73
N GLN A 375 23.78 -2.91 15.68
CA GLN A 375 24.78 -3.44 16.62
C GLN A 375 25.60 -4.62 16.05
N GLN A 376 25.04 -5.38 15.11
CA GLN A 376 25.70 -6.55 14.53
C GLN A 376 25.66 -6.55 13.01
N THR A 377 24.49 -6.34 12.43
CA THR A 377 24.32 -6.42 10.97
C THR A 377 23.52 -5.25 10.43
N LEU A 378 24.07 -4.61 9.40
CA LEU A 378 23.39 -3.65 8.56
C LEU A 378 23.21 -4.27 7.16
N TYR A 379 21.97 -4.52 6.80
CA TYR A 379 21.56 -5.03 5.51
C TYR A 379 21.02 -3.87 4.68
N ILE A 380 21.54 -3.63 3.48
CA ILE A 380 21.07 -2.58 2.59
C ILE A 380 20.68 -3.19 1.25
N SER A 381 19.49 -2.88 0.77
CA SER A 381 19.00 -3.32 -0.52
C SER A 381 18.39 -2.19 -1.33
N TYR A 382 18.53 -2.32 -2.65
CA TYR A 382 17.91 -1.45 -3.64
C TYR A 382 17.59 -2.21 -4.93
N ILE A 383 16.72 -1.64 -5.75
CA ILE A 383 16.34 -2.20 -7.05
C ILE A 383 17.37 -1.74 -8.10
N GLY A 384 18.13 -2.66 -8.69
CA GLY A 384 19.19 -2.33 -9.65
C GLY A 384 18.75 -2.23 -11.10
N ARG A 385 17.60 -2.83 -11.47
CA ARG A 385 17.06 -2.76 -12.84
C ARG A 385 15.55 -2.79 -12.85
N SER A 386 14.96 -2.15 -13.84
CA SER A 386 13.53 -2.27 -14.14
C SER A 386 13.19 -3.61 -14.78
N ILE A 387 12.15 -4.28 -14.29
CA ILE A 387 11.67 -5.56 -14.88
C ILE A 387 11.02 -5.40 -16.25
N GLN A 388 10.62 -4.20 -16.64
CA GLN A 388 9.87 -3.95 -17.88
C GLN A 388 10.79 -3.76 -19.08
N ASP A 389 11.71 -2.80 -18.98
CA ASP A 389 12.59 -2.34 -20.05
C ASP A 389 14.08 -2.66 -19.78
N ASN A 390 14.39 -3.29 -18.64
CA ASN A 390 15.74 -3.67 -18.23
C ASN A 390 16.73 -2.50 -18.08
N SER A 391 16.21 -1.26 -18.03
CA SER A 391 16.98 -0.06 -17.74
C SER A 391 17.63 -0.16 -16.36
N GLU A 392 18.85 0.34 -16.26
CA GLU A 392 19.60 0.38 -15.01
C GLU A 392 18.98 1.39 -14.05
N ARG A 393 18.93 1.01 -12.78
CA ARG A 393 18.46 1.83 -11.67
C ARG A 393 19.60 1.96 -10.67
N PHE A 394 19.76 3.16 -10.15
CA PHE A 394 20.86 3.50 -9.28
C PHE A 394 20.45 3.41 -7.81
N PRO A 395 21.40 3.06 -6.92
CA PRO A 395 21.20 3.17 -5.49
C PRO A 395 21.04 4.64 -5.09
N SER A 396 20.47 4.87 -3.91
CA SER A 396 20.48 6.18 -3.27
C SER A 396 21.91 6.71 -3.14
N VAL A 397 22.09 8.02 -3.30
CA VAL A 397 23.38 8.69 -3.11
C VAL A 397 24.00 8.35 -1.74
N LEU A 398 23.18 8.15 -0.70
CA LEU A 398 23.66 7.80 0.64
C LEU A 398 24.25 6.38 0.72
N VAL A 399 23.67 5.45 -0.03
CA VAL A 399 24.22 4.10 -0.17
C VAL A 399 25.52 4.14 -0.96
N GLN A 400 25.57 4.96 -2.02
CA GLN A 400 26.79 5.15 -2.81
C GLN A 400 27.92 5.75 -1.97
N GLU A 401 27.66 6.80 -1.18
CA GLU A 401 28.62 7.42 -0.26
C GLU A 401 29.20 6.37 0.73
N LEU A 402 28.36 5.47 1.25
CA LEU A 402 28.79 4.41 2.17
C LEU A 402 29.66 3.35 1.47
N VAL A 403 29.24 2.87 0.30
CA VAL A 403 29.99 1.89 -0.52
C VAL A 403 31.35 2.45 -0.94
N ASP A 404 31.38 3.72 -1.37
CA ASP A 404 32.60 4.43 -1.75
C ASP A 404 33.55 4.57 -0.56
N TYR A 405 33.04 4.96 0.60
CA TYR A 405 33.85 5.04 1.82
C TYR A 405 34.48 3.71 2.21
N ILE A 406 33.74 2.60 2.11
CA ILE A 406 34.26 1.25 2.44
C ILE A 406 35.36 0.85 1.46
N GLY A 407 35.12 0.98 0.15
CA GLY A 407 36.11 0.61 -0.86
C GLY A 407 37.39 1.47 -0.83
N GLN A 408 37.27 2.75 -0.47
CA GLN A 408 38.42 3.64 -0.29
C GLN A 408 39.24 3.33 0.96
N SER A 409 38.60 2.74 1.99
CA SER A 409 39.23 2.50 3.29
C SER A 409 39.65 1.05 3.54
N HIS A 410 39.21 0.09 2.70
CA HIS A 410 39.49 -1.33 2.86
C HIS A 410 40.12 -1.97 1.62
N TYR A 411 40.73 -3.14 1.79
CA TYR A 411 41.21 -4.01 0.71
C TYR A 411 41.00 -5.48 1.09
N LEU A 412 40.91 -6.38 0.10
CA LEU A 412 40.78 -7.83 0.33
C LEU A 412 42.16 -8.50 0.48
N PRO A 413 42.26 -9.63 1.19
CA PRO A 413 43.52 -10.38 1.29
C PRO A 413 44.03 -10.77 -0.11
N GLY A 414 45.31 -10.47 -0.39
CA GLY A 414 45.91 -10.70 -1.72
C GLY A 414 45.90 -9.49 -2.66
N ASP A 415 45.21 -8.40 -2.29
CA ASP A 415 45.13 -7.16 -3.08
C ASP A 415 46.14 -6.08 -2.60
N GLU A 416 47.10 -6.42 -1.72
CA GLU A 416 48.03 -5.47 -1.09
C GLU A 416 48.83 -4.65 -2.13
N THR A 417 49.17 -5.31 -3.23
CA THR A 417 50.03 -4.75 -4.30
C THR A 417 49.25 -4.09 -5.43
N LEU A 418 47.92 -4.15 -5.38
CA LEU A 418 47.07 -3.49 -6.37
C LEU A 418 46.97 -1.99 -6.11
N THR A 419 46.64 -1.26 -7.16
CA THR A 419 46.36 0.17 -7.06
C THR A 419 45.14 0.42 -6.18
N CYS A 420 45.06 1.62 -5.59
CA CYS A 420 43.94 1.99 -4.73
C CYS A 420 42.57 1.80 -5.42
N ASP A 421 42.46 2.13 -6.71
CA ASP A 421 41.21 2.01 -7.46
C ASP A 421 40.83 0.56 -7.74
N GLU A 422 41.80 -0.29 -8.08
CA GLU A 422 41.55 -1.71 -8.35
C GLU A 422 41.12 -2.45 -7.08
N SER A 423 41.79 -2.19 -5.95
CA SER A 423 41.41 -2.78 -4.67
C SER A 423 40.03 -2.28 -4.22
N GLU A 424 39.73 -1.00 -4.46
CA GLU A 424 38.43 -0.40 -4.17
C GLU A 424 37.32 -1.08 -4.98
N ALA A 425 37.51 -1.26 -6.28
CA ALA A 425 36.54 -1.92 -7.14
C ALA A 425 36.27 -3.37 -6.71
N ARG A 426 37.30 -4.10 -6.28
CA ARG A 426 37.16 -5.47 -5.77
C ARG A 426 36.40 -5.54 -4.46
N VAL A 427 36.69 -4.65 -3.51
CA VAL A 427 35.93 -4.55 -2.25
C VAL A 427 34.47 -4.23 -2.53
N LYS A 428 34.19 -3.25 -3.39
CA LYS A 428 32.80 -2.89 -3.76
C LYS A 428 32.06 -4.07 -4.40
N ALA A 429 32.73 -4.80 -5.29
CA ALA A 429 32.16 -5.99 -5.91
C ALA A 429 31.94 -7.14 -4.92
N HIS A 430 32.80 -7.29 -3.90
CA HIS A 430 32.67 -8.32 -2.86
C HIS A 430 31.48 -8.07 -1.94
N ILE A 431 31.32 -6.84 -1.46
CA ILE A 431 30.22 -6.48 -0.55
C ILE A 431 28.86 -6.34 -1.27
N THR A 432 28.87 -6.18 -2.60
CA THR A 432 27.66 -6.00 -3.42
C THR A 432 27.22 -7.30 -4.06
N ARG A 433 26.02 -7.75 -3.72
CA ARG A 433 25.44 -9.01 -4.19
C ARG A 433 24.35 -8.74 -5.21
N LEU A 434 24.61 -9.15 -6.44
CA LEU A 434 23.63 -9.10 -7.53
C LEU A 434 22.73 -10.33 -7.46
N HIS A 435 21.44 -10.11 -7.23
CA HIS A 435 20.49 -11.22 -7.12
C HIS A 435 19.78 -11.52 -8.42
N THR A 436 19.42 -12.78 -8.58
CA THR A 436 18.66 -13.28 -9.73
C THR A 436 17.25 -12.67 -9.79
N ARG A 437 16.73 -12.56 -11.01
CA ARG A 437 15.39 -11.99 -11.26
C ARG A 437 14.28 -12.87 -10.70
N MET A 438 14.39 -14.19 -10.90
CA MET A 438 13.34 -15.14 -10.54
C MET A 438 13.77 -15.97 -9.32
N PRO A 439 12.85 -16.32 -8.40
CA PRO A 439 13.17 -17.12 -7.22
C PRO A 439 13.63 -18.55 -7.55
N PHE A 440 13.21 -19.08 -8.69
CA PHE A 440 13.56 -20.42 -9.18
C PHE A 440 14.81 -20.47 -10.07
N ASP A 441 15.58 -19.38 -10.15
CA ASP A 441 16.88 -19.44 -10.84
C ASP A 441 17.80 -20.46 -10.15
N ALA A 442 18.49 -21.28 -10.94
CA ALA A 442 19.37 -22.33 -10.44
C ALA A 442 20.50 -21.80 -9.54
N GLN A 443 20.96 -20.56 -9.75
CA GLN A 443 22.01 -19.94 -8.92
C GLN A 443 21.59 -19.86 -7.45
N ASN A 444 20.30 -19.67 -7.16
CA ASN A 444 19.78 -19.58 -5.79
C ASN A 444 19.80 -20.92 -5.04
N TYR A 445 20.03 -22.05 -5.73
CA TYR A 445 20.03 -23.40 -5.11
C TYR A 445 21.40 -24.07 -5.17
N GLN A 446 22.41 -23.35 -5.66
CA GLN A 446 23.80 -23.79 -5.57
C GLN A 446 24.29 -23.63 -4.12
N PRO A 447 25.16 -24.53 -3.65
CA PRO A 447 25.72 -24.42 -2.30
C PRO A 447 26.53 -23.13 -2.16
N GLY A 448 26.24 -22.37 -1.11
CA GLY A 448 26.91 -21.10 -0.83
C GLY A 448 26.05 -20.20 0.04
N GLU A 449 26.55 -19.01 0.32
CA GLU A 449 25.93 -18.04 1.22
C GLU A 449 24.60 -17.46 0.70
N GLN A 450 24.25 -17.71 -0.56
CA GLN A 450 23.02 -17.23 -1.20
C GLN A 450 22.00 -18.34 -1.44
N GLN A 451 22.19 -19.50 -0.82
CA GLN A 451 21.26 -20.61 -0.96
C GLN A 451 19.89 -20.24 -0.38
N SER A 452 18.86 -20.37 -1.21
CA SER A 452 17.46 -20.15 -0.86
C SER A 452 16.95 -21.25 0.06
N TYR A 453 16.15 -20.88 1.06
CA TYR A 453 15.45 -21.83 1.92
C TYR A 453 14.16 -22.35 1.27
N ALA A 454 13.71 -21.74 0.16
CA ALA A 454 12.45 -22.01 -0.51
C ALA A 454 12.48 -23.30 -1.36
N ARG A 455 12.32 -24.46 -0.71
CA ARG A 455 12.32 -25.78 -1.37
C ARG A 455 11.24 -25.95 -2.45
N GLU A 456 10.14 -25.19 -2.40
CA GLU A 456 9.07 -25.26 -3.39
C GLU A 456 9.52 -24.96 -4.82
N TRP A 457 10.58 -24.16 -4.97
CA TRP A 457 11.14 -23.78 -6.27
C TRP A 457 12.26 -24.70 -6.74
N LEU A 458 12.79 -25.56 -5.87
CA LEU A 458 13.87 -26.50 -6.20
C LEU A 458 13.52 -27.42 -7.38
N PRO A 459 12.29 -27.96 -7.53
CA PRO A 459 11.92 -28.74 -8.72
C PRO A 459 11.99 -27.92 -10.02
N ALA A 460 11.61 -26.64 -9.97
CA ALA A 460 11.71 -25.75 -11.13
C ALA A 460 13.18 -25.39 -11.43
N ALA A 461 13.97 -25.07 -10.41
CA ALA A 461 15.39 -24.75 -10.52
C ALA A 461 16.24 -25.91 -11.06
N SER A 462 15.91 -27.14 -10.64
CA SER A 462 16.56 -28.38 -11.11
C SER A 462 15.97 -28.95 -12.40
N GLN A 463 14.98 -28.27 -13.00
CA GLN A 463 14.25 -28.75 -14.18
C GLN A 463 13.64 -30.15 -14.01
N SER A 464 13.37 -30.56 -12.76
CA SER A 464 12.78 -31.85 -12.39
C SER A 464 11.27 -31.77 -12.10
N GLY A 465 10.71 -30.56 -12.13
CA GLY A 465 9.28 -30.33 -11.97
C GLY A 465 8.46 -30.99 -13.06
N LYS A 466 7.36 -31.64 -12.69
CA LYS A 466 6.35 -32.10 -13.65
C LYS A 466 5.60 -30.88 -14.17
N ALA A 467 5.64 -30.64 -15.48
CA ALA A 467 4.79 -29.64 -16.10
C ALA A 467 3.32 -29.92 -15.71
N HIS A 468 2.62 -28.91 -15.21
CA HIS A 468 1.18 -29.02 -15.04
C HIS A 468 0.57 -29.31 -16.41
N SER A 469 -0.04 -30.48 -16.57
CA SER A 469 -0.79 -30.81 -17.78
C SER A 469 -1.95 -29.82 -17.93
N ASP A 470 -1.99 -29.13 -19.07
CA ASP A 470 -3.13 -28.40 -19.62
C ASP A 470 -3.70 -27.21 -18.82
N LEU A 471 -2.95 -26.09 -18.84
CA LEU A 471 -3.56 -24.74 -18.81
C LEU A 471 -3.89 -24.23 -20.23
N CYS A 472 -3.24 -24.77 -21.27
CA CYS A 472 -3.43 -24.33 -22.66
C CYS A 472 -4.67 -24.88 -23.37
N SER A 473 -5.26 -25.99 -22.93
CA SER A 473 -6.42 -26.57 -23.64
C SER A 473 -7.75 -25.86 -23.35
N ARG A 474 -7.90 -25.16 -22.22
CA ARG A 474 -9.12 -24.38 -21.92
C ARG A 474 -9.18 -23.01 -22.60
N PHE A 475 -8.05 -22.37 -22.92
CA PHE A 475 -8.05 -21.06 -23.58
C PHE A 475 -8.17 -21.16 -25.11
N LEU A 476 -7.60 -22.18 -25.75
CA LEU A 476 -7.68 -22.36 -27.20
C LEU A 476 -9.08 -22.80 -27.69
N LEU A 477 -9.91 -23.40 -26.83
CA LEU A 477 -11.28 -23.80 -27.17
C LEU A 477 -12.29 -22.64 -27.15
N ARG A 478 -11.97 -21.50 -26.52
CA ARG A 478 -12.82 -20.29 -26.55
C ARG A 478 -12.53 -19.36 -27.74
N CYS A 479 -11.34 -19.42 -28.35
CA CYS A 479 -10.99 -18.59 -29.51
C CYS A 479 -11.39 -19.20 -30.88
N ARG A 480 -12.07 -20.35 -30.91
CA ARG A 480 -12.64 -20.95 -32.14
C ARG A 480 -14.17 -20.88 -32.24
N LYS A 481 -14.82 -20.12 -31.35
CA LYS A 481 -16.22 -19.72 -31.48
C LYS A 481 -16.34 -18.20 -31.34
N HIS A 482 -15.81 -17.49 -32.32
CA HIS A 482 -16.35 -16.21 -32.78
C HIS A 482 -16.19 -16.13 -34.29
#